data_AF-A0A831UYF7-F1
#
_entry.id   AF-A0A831UYF7-F1
#
_cell.length_a   1.000
_cell.length_b   1.000
_cell.length_c   1.000
_cell.angle_alpha   90.00
_cell.angle_beta   90.00
_cell.angle_gamma   90.00
#
_symmetry.space_group_name_H-M   'P 1'
#
loop_
_entity.id
_entity.type
_entity.pdbx_description
1 polymer ?
#
loop_
_entity_poly.entity_id
_entity_poly.type
_entity_poly.pdbx_seq_one_letter_code
_entity_poly.pdbx_strand_id
1 'polypeptide(L)'
;MGLEEGRHFSVKRPEGGKAGYVSILREGLERAARLSIRGSEEQRELAAKFVDYILQRAGEEGKEVHEKALEVVEGGKARGSLKLEGFEKEVDGRLVKVIGGGARSERSNSGRKLLRIQITAEIGGVRSDYMMTFGRYGADNEARGYAYARADAPGGREADAGRFAALIKALTGKEPRVYEREDGTMIVCYREHLEGFARYAELADAIERWLEETGR
;
A
#
# COMPACT_ATOMS: atom_id res chain seq x y z
N MET A 1 19.87 -11.89 -4.20
CA MET A 1 19.16 -10.86 -3.39
C MET A 1 17.65 -10.93 -3.52
N GLY A 2 17.05 -11.17 -4.69
CA GLY A 2 15.58 -11.23 -4.85
C GLY A 2 14.94 -9.96 -5.41
N LEU A 3 15.75 -9.12 -6.07
CA LEU A 3 15.29 -8.02 -6.92
C LEU A 3 15.37 -8.42 -8.39
N GLU A 4 14.56 -7.76 -9.22
CA GLU A 4 14.34 -8.06 -10.63
C GLU A 4 14.47 -6.77 -11.45
N GLU A 5 15.25 -6.84 -12.54
CA GLU A 5 15.41 -5.71 -13.47
C GLU A 5 14.09 -5.40 -14.18
N GLY A 6 13.79 -4.12 -14.35
CA GLY A 6 12.52 -3.63 -14.90
C GLY A 6 11.37 -3.54 -13.89
N ARG A 7 11.50 -4.16 -12.70
CA ARG A 7 10.51 -4.05 -11.61
C ARG A 7 11.04 -3.32 -10.38
N HIS A 8 12.26 -3.66 -9.98
CA HIS A 8 12.88 -3.16 -8.76
C HIS A 8 14.02 -2.19 -9.06
N PHE A 9 14.70 -2.37 -10.19
CA PHE A 9 15.77 -1.50 -10.64
C PHE A 9 15.83 -1.47 -12.17
N SER A 10 16.49 -0.46 -12.73
CA SER A 10 16.83 -0.40 -14.14
C SER A 10 18.32 -0.14 -14.32
N VAL A 11 18.90 -0.71 -15.37
CA VAL A 11 20.31 -0.53 -15.70
C VAL A 11 20.42 0.22 -17.03
N LYS A 12 21.24 1.26 -17.05
CA LYS A 12 21.60 1.97 -18.28
C LYS A 12 23.07 1.75 -18.57
N ARG A 13 23.37 0.94 -19.58
CA ARG A 13 24.72 0.76 -20.12
C ARG A 13 24.87 1.61 -21.39
N PRO A 14 25.48 2.79 -21.33
CA PRO A 14 25.76 3.58 -22.52
C PRO A 14 26.79 2.89 -23.42
N GLU A 15 26.63 3.01 -24.74
CA GLU A 15 27.62 2.57 -25.72
C GLU A 15 28.91 3.41 -25.61
N GLY A 16 30.06 2.79 -25.89
CA GLY A 16 31.36 3.47 -25.97
C GLY A 16 32.11 3.65 -24.65
N GLY A 17 31.94 2.76 -23.66
CA GLY A 17 32.80 2.70 -22.46
C GLY A 17 32.52 3.77 -21.39
N LYS A 18 31.40 4.49 -21.50
CA LYS A 18 30.93 5.40 -20.45
C LYS A 18 30.45 4.61 -19.23
N ALA A 19 30.57 5.19 -18.03
CA ALA A 19 30.09 4.57 -16.80
C ALA A 19 28.58 4.26 -16.90
N GLY A 20 28.21 3.02 -16.57
CA GLY A 20 26.81 2.62 -16.47
C GLY A 20 26.16 3.13 -15.19
N TYR A 21 24.85 3.24 -15.20
CA TYR A 21 24.06 3.65 -14.04
C TYR A 21 23.05 2.55 -13.68
N VAL A 22 22.85 2.35 -12.39
CA VAL A 22 21.77 1.53 -11.84
C VAL A 22 20.82 2.47 -11.11
N SER A 23 19.57 2.51 -11.54
CA SER A 23 18.51 3.24 -10.86
C SER A 23 17.70 2.26 -10.02
N ILE A 24 17.65 2.48 -8.71
CA ILE A 24 16.79 1.70 -7.80
C ILE A 24 15.44 2.39 -7.73
N LEU A 25 14.38 1.66 -8.08
CA LEU A 25 13.02 2.14 -7.98
C LEU A 25 12.59 2.13 -6.51
N ARG A 26 11.62 2.99 -6.15
CA ARG A 26 11.09 3.06 -4.79
C ARG A 26 10.61 1.68 -4.32
N GLU A 27 9.81 1.01 -5.14
CA GLU A 27 9.30 -0.35 -4.89
C GLU A 27 10.44 -1.37 -4.74
N GLY A 28 11.56 -1.17 -5.43
CA GLY A 28 12.77 -1.99 -5.28
C GLY A 28 13.46 -1.83 -3.93
N LEU A 29 13.54 -0.60 -3.41
CA LEU A 29 14.08 -0.36 -2.07
C LEU A 29 13.13 -0.89 -0.98
N GLU A 30 11.82 -0.73 -1.15
CA GLU A 30 10.81 -1.31 -0.24
C GLU A 30 10.91 -2.85 -0.21
N ARG A 31 11.10 -3.47 -1.39
CA ARG A 31 11.32 -4.92 -1.50
C ARG A 31 12.59 -5.37 -0.79
N ALA A 32 13.70 -4.67 -1.01
CA ALA A 32 14.97 -4.98 -0.34
C ALA A 32 14.83 -4.85 1.19
N ALA A 33 14.15 -3.82 1.67
CA ALA A 33 13.89 -3.61 3.09
C ALA A 33 12.96 -4.69 3.69
N ARG A 34 11.97 -5.18 2.93
CA ARG A 34 11.15 -6.33 3.36
C ARG A 34 12.00 -7.61 3.46
N LEU A 35 12.84 -7.85 2.45
CA LEU A 35 13.72 -9.03 2.39
C LEU A 35 14.80 -9.01 3.48
N SER A 36 15.25 -7.85 3.94
CA SER A 36 16.20 -7.75 5.06
C SER A 36 15.62 -8.16 6.41
N ILE A 37 14.30 -8.33 6.51
CA ILE A 37 13.63 -8.88 7.70
C ILE A 37 13.13 -10.31 7.44
N ARG A 38 12.52 -10.53 6.26
CA ARG A 38 11.71 -11.73 5.97
C ARG A 38 12.24 -12.61 4.83
N GLY A 39 13.37 -12.27 4.24
CA GLY A 39 14.05 -13.11 3.24
C GLY A 39 14.59 -14.40 3.85
N SER A 40 15.03 -15.32 2.99
CA SER A 40 15.85 -16.45 3.46
C SER A 40 17.15 -15.95 4.08
N GLU A 41 17.85 -16.79 4.84
CA GLU A 41 19.05 -16.38 5.60
C GLU A 41 20.08 -15.60 4.75
N GLU A 42 20.49 -16.17 3.62
CA GLU A 42 21.43 -15.52 2.69
C GLU A 42 20.83 -14.26 2.02
N GLN A 43 19.54 -14.31 1.65
CA GLN A 43 18.86 -13.14 1.07
C GLN A 43 18.78 -11.99 2.06
N ARG A 44 18.50 -12.29 3.33
CA ARG A 44 18.31 -11.32 4.41
C ARG A 44 19.59 -10.55 4.67
N GLU A 45 20.73 -11.26 4.75
CA GLU A 45 22.03 -10.63 4.96
C GLU A 45 22.40 -9.71 3.79
N LEU A 46 22.25 -10.19 2.55
CA LEU A 46 22.55 -9.39 1.35
C LEU A 46 21.65 -8.17 1.24
N ALA A 47 20.34 -8.33 1.50
CA ALA A 47 19.38 -7.25 1.44
C ALA A 47 19.61 -6.20 2.55
N ALA A 48 19.96 -6.62 3.76
CA ALA A 48 20.32 -5.72 4.85
C ALA A 48 21.54 -4.86 4.48
N LYS A 49 22.63 -5.50 4.03
CA LYS A 49 23.83 -4.79 3.58
C LYS A 49 23.54 -3.80 2.45
N PHE A 50 22.68 -4.19 1.51
CA PHE A 50 22.27 -3.30 0.41
C PHE A 50 21.47 -2.10 0.91
N VAL A 51 20.50 -2.29 1.81
CA VAL A 51 19.72 -1.20 2.41
C VAL A 51 20.62 -0.23 3.16
N ASP A 52 21.54 -0.75 3.98
CA ASP A 52 22.49 0.07 4.73
C ASP A 52 23.36 0.91 3.79
N TYR A 53 23.84 0.31 2.70
CA TYR A 53 24.60 1.01 1.67
C TYR A 53 23.79 2.15 1.03
N ILE A 54 22.53 1.90 0.65
CA ILE A 54 21.67 2.94 0.05
C ILE A 54 21.40 4.08 1.04
N LEU A 55 21.12 3.78 2.30
CA LEU A 55 20.90 4.80 3.34
C LEU A 55 22.16 5.63 3.60
N GLN A 56 23.34 4.99 3.61
CA GLN A 56 24.61 5.71 3.70
C GLN A 56 24.78 6.67 2.53
N ARG A 57 24.60 6.19 1.29
CA ARG A 57 24.72 7.02 0.07
C ARG A 57 23.71 8.18 0.06
N ALA A 58 22.48 7.93 0.51
CA ALA A 58 21.47 8.97 0.67
C ALA A 58 21.89 10.02 1.72
N GLY A 59 22.55 9.60 2.80
CA GLY A 59 23.12 10.49 3.82
C GLY A 59 24.27 11.35 3.29
N GLU A 60 25.13 10.77 2.47
CA GLU A 60 26.22 11.50 1.77
C GLU A 60 25.67 12.54 0.79
N GLU A 61 24.53 12.27 0.15
CA GLU A 61 23.86 13.21 -0.76
C GLU A 61 23.14 14.34 0.00
N GLY A 62 22.55 14.03 1.16
CA GLY A 62 21.98 15.04 2.04
C GLY A 62 20.89 14.53 2.97
N LYS A 63 20.63 15.29 4.04
CA LYS A 63 19.68 14.92 5.09
C LYS A 63 18.27 14.64 4.56
N GLU A 64 17.75 15.49 3.67
CA GLU A 64 16.40 15.31 3.11
C GLU A 64 16.29 14.03 2.27
N VAL A 65 17.35 13.69 1.53
CA VAL A 65 17.41 12.45 0.71
C VAL A 65 17.45 11.23 1.63
N HIS A 66 18.26 11.29 2.69
CA HIS A 66 18.32 10.24 3.70
C HIS A 66 16.99 10.00 4.40
N GLU A 67 16.30 11.06 4.83
CA GLU A 67 14.99 10.95 5.48
C GLU A 67 13.96 10.28 4.55
N LYS A 68 13.90 10.69 3.27
CA LYS A 68 13.04 10.07 2.27
C LYS A 68 13.38 8.59 2.05
N ALA A 69 14.67 8.25 1.94
CA ALA A 69 15.09 6.87 1.78
C ALA A 69 14.77 6.02 3.02
N LEU A 70 14.92 6.59 4.22
CA LEU A 70 14.60 5.93 5.48
C LEU A 70 13.10 5.63 5.60
N GLU A 71 12.22 6.57 5.24
CA GLU A 71 10.77 6.33 5.22
C GLU A 71 10.39 5.16 4.30
N VAL A 72 11.03 5.07 3.13
CA VAL A 72 10.82 3.96 2.18
C VAL A 72 11.29 2.63 2.78
N VAL A 73 12.44 2.62 3.45
CA VAL A 73 12.99 1.43 4.11
C VAL A 73 12.09 0.97 5.26
N GLU A 74 11.70 1.88 6.16
CA GLU A 74 10.83 1.55 7.28
C GLU A 74 9.45 1.09 6.83
N GLY A 75 8.91 1.71 5.77
CA GLY A 75 7.70 1.24 5.10
C GLY A 75 7.84 -0.19 4.58
N GLY A 76 8.95 -0.50 3.89
CA GLY A 76 9.25 -1.83 3.39
C GLY A 76 9.39 -2.89 4.49
N LYS A 77 10.09 -2.58 5.59
CA LYS A 77 10.23 -3.47 6.76
C LYS A 77 8.88 -3.76 7.43
N ALA A 78 8.00 -2.76 7.48
CA ALA A 78 6.68 -2.88 8.10
C ALA A 78 5.68 -3.70 7.25
N ARG A 79 5.98 -4.00 5.97
CA ARG A 79 5.04 -4.72 5.10
C ARG A 79 4.74 -6.14 5.59
N GLY A 80 3.44 -6.41 5.76
CA GLY A 80 2.92 -7.66 6.30
C GLY A 80 3.30 -7.95 7.75
N SER A 81 3.82 -6.96 8.49
CA SER A 81 4.21 -7.09 9.91
C SER A 81 3.03 -7.37 10.84
N LEU A 82 1.84 -6.93 10.46
CA LEU A 82 0.61 -7.03 11.24
C LEU A 82 -0.30 -8.12 10.71
N LYS A 83 -1.19 -8.63 11.57
CA LYS A 83 -2.33 -9.46 11.19
C LYS A 83 -3.58 -8.59 11.11
N LEU A 84 -4.39 -8.81 10.09
CA LEU A 84 -5.64 -8.09 9.84
C LEU A 84 -6.77 -8.67 10.68
N GLU A 85 -6.91 -10.00 10.68
CA GLU A 85 -7.91 -10.70 11.47
C GLU A 85 -7.66 -10.51 12.98
N GLY A 86 -8.72 -10.16 13.71
CA GLY A 86 -8.65 -9.88 15.14
C GLY A 86 -8.12 -8.48 15.47
N PHE A 87 -7.91 -7.61 14.47
CA PHE A 87 -7.59 -6.21 14.72
C PHE A 87 -8.77 -5.51 15.40
N GLU A 88 -8.51 -4.86 16.54
CA GLU A 88 -9.49 -4.04 17.25
C GLU A 88 -8.92 -2.66 17.60
N LYS A 89 -9.70 -1.61 17.33
CA LYS A 89 -9.32 -0.24 17.68
C LYS A 89 -10.54 0.66 17.79
N GLU A 90 -10.55 1.54 18.79
CA GLU A 90 -11.53 2.61 18.88
C GLU A 90 -11.10 3.82 18.05
N VAL A 91 -11.98 4.31 17.18
CA VAL A 91 -11.75 5.46 16.31
C VAL A 91 -13.03 6.28 16.25
N ASP A 92 -12.93 7.58 16.53
CA ASP A 92 -14.04 8.54 16.45
C ASP A 92 -15.30 8.04 17.22
N GLY A 93 -15.09 7.49 18.42
CA GLY A 93 -16.13 6.94 19.30
C GLY A 93 -16.75 5.63 18.83
N ARG A 94 -16.17 4.97 17.82
CA ARG A 94 -16.63 3.69 17.27
C ARG A 94 -15.56 2.63 17.46
N LEU A 95 -15.95 1.50 18.05
CA LEU A 95 -15.10 0.32 18.08
C LEU A 95 -15.11 -0.36 16.71
N VAL A 96 -13.93 -0.48 16.11
CA VAL A 96 -13.69 -1.21 14.85
C VAL A 96 -13.11 -2.58 15.21
N LYS A 97 -13.80 -3.65 14.80
CA LYS A 97 -13.33 -5.04 14.95
C LYS A 97 -13.25 -5.71 13.58
N VAL A 98 -12.06 -6.10 13.16
CA VAL A 98 -11.87 -6.77 11.88
C VAL A 98 -11.98 -8.28 12.04
N ILE A 99 -12.91 -8.85 11.28
CA ILE A 99 -13.18 -10.29 11.24
C ILE A 99 -12.25 -10.97 10.24
N GLY A 100 -11.92 -10.29 9.14
CA GLY A 100 -11.00 -10.82 8.14
C GLY A 100 -11.00 -9.97 6.89
N GLY A 101 -10.20 -10.37 5.91
CA GLY A 101 -10.13 -9.66 4.65
C GLY A 101 -9.05 -10.23 3.73
N GLY A 102 -9.01 -9.69 2.53
CA GLY A 102 -8.05 -10.09 1.52
C GLY A 102 -7.96 -9.08 0.39
N ALA A 103 -6.88 -9.19 -0.37
CA ALA A 103 -6.64 -8.38 -1.54
C ALA A 103 -6.38 -9.27 -2.77
N ARG A 104 -6.95 -8.89 -3.91
CA ARG A 104 -6.75 -9.59 -5.19
C ARG A 104 -6.64 -8.62 -6.34
N SER A 105 -5.79 -8.93 -7.31
CA SER A 105 -5.75 -8.19 -8.57
C SER A 105 -6.82 -8.70 -9.53
N GLU A 106 -7.42 -7.79 -10.29
CA GLU A 106 -8.47 -8.08 -11.27
C GLU A 106 -8.21 -7.27 -12.54
N ARG A 107 -8.67 -7.75 -13.70
CA ARG A 107 -8.64 -6.95 -14.93
C ARG A 107 -10.00 -6.31 -15.15
N SER A 108 -10.00 -4.99 -15.33
CA SER A 108 -11.19 -4.28 -15.79
C SER A 108 -11.52 -4.61 -17.25
N ASN A 109 -12.73 -4.28 -17.68
CA ASN A 109 -13.18 -4.42 -19.08
C ASN A 109 -12.28 -3.68 -20.08
N SER A 110 -11.57 -2.63 -19.64
CA SER A 110 -10.60 -1.87 -20.44
C SER A 110 -9.19 -2.49 -20.46
N GLY A 111 -9.02 -3.68 -19.89
CA GLY A 111 -7.72 -4.37 -19.74
C GLY A 111 -6.84 -3.82 -18.61
N ARG A 112 -7.23 -2.72 -17.94
CA ARG A 112 -6.46 -2.15 -16.83
C ARG A 112 -6.47 -3.08 -15.63
N LYS A 113 -5.29 -3.30 -15.04
CA LYS A 113 -5.13 -4.10 -13.81
C LYS A 113 -5.52 -3.26 -12.59
N LEU A 114 -6.53 -3.72 -11.87
CA LEU A 114 -7.04 -3.14 -10.64
C LEU A 114 -6.65 -4.01 -9.44
N LEU A 115 -6.68 -3.43 -8.25
CA LEU A 115 -6.50 -4.13 -6.99
C LEU A 115 -7.75 -3.95 -6.16
N ARG A 116 -8.42 -5.06 -5.86
CA ARG A 116 -9.61 -5.08 -5.01
C ARG A 116 -9.23 -5.51 -3.61
N ILE A 117 -9.59 -4.71 -2.62
CA ILE A 117 -9.42 -5.01 -1.21
C ILE A 117 -10.82 -5.17 -0.61
N GLN A 118 -11.04 -6.27 0.10
CA GLN A 118 -12.28 -6.55 0.82
C GLN A 118 -11.94 -6.86 2.27
N ILE A 119 -12.64 -6.21 3.20
CA ILE A 119 -12.45 -6.36 4.64
C ILE A 119 -13.82 -6.50 5.29
N THR A 120 -14.02 -7.59 6.01
CA THR A 120 -15.21 -7.83 6.83
C THR A 120 -14.94 -7.29 8.23
N ALA A 121 -15.76 -6.37 8.70
CA ALA A 121 -15.59 -5.76 10.02
C ALA A 121 -16.94 -5.49 10.70
N GLU A 122 -16.91 -5.42 12.03
CA GLU A 122 -17.98 -4.87 12.85
C GLU A 122 -17.56 -3.50 13.36
N ILE A 123 -18.38 -2.48 13.10
CA ILE A 123 -18.07 -1.09 13.45
C ILE A 123 -19.26 -0.48 14.15
N GLY A 124 -19.10 -0.15 15.44
CA GLY A 124 -20.19 0.37 16.27
C GLY A 124 -21.42 -0.57 16.30
N GLY A 125 -21.19 -1.88 16.36
CA GLY A 125 -22.23 -2.90 16.37
C GLY A 125 -22.83 -3.25 15.01
N VAL A 126 -22.35 -2.65 13.91
CA VAL A 126 -22.80 -2.95 12.55
C VAL A 126 -21.74 -3.79 11.83
N ARG A 127 -22.07 -5.06 11.54
CA ARG A 127 -21.24 -5.94 10.72
C ARG A 127 -21.44 -5.65 9.23
N SER A 128 -20.36 -5.55 8.47
CA SER A 128 -20.41 -5.32 7.03
C SER A 128 -19.13 -5.73 6.30
N ASP A 129 -19.28 -5.94 4.99
CA ASP A 129 -18.19 -6.16 4.06
C ASP A 129 -17.83 -4.84 3.35
N TYR A 130 -16.67 -4.31 3.67
CA TYR A 130 -16.14 -3.08 3.14
C TYR A 130 -15.23 -3.39 1.95
N MET A 131 -15.54 -2.80 0.81
CA MET A 131 -14.86 -3.08 -0.44
C MET A 131 -14.36 -1.80 -1.09
N MET A 132 -13.10 -1.81 -1.52
CA MET A 132 -12.50 -0.73 -2.27
C MET A 132 -11.68 -1.27 -3.44
N THR A 133 -11.60 -0.49 -4.51
CA THR A 133 -10.85 -0.85 -5.71
C THR A 133 -9.83 0.22 -6.05
N PHE A 134 -8.56 -0.17 -6.07
CA PHE A 134 -7.44 0.65 -6.51
C PHE A 134 -7.18 0.49 -8.01
N GLY A 135 -6.91 1.62 -8.64
CA GLY A 135 -6.46 1.72 -10.02
C GLY A 135 -5.32 2.72 -10.13
N ARG A 136 -4.76 2.80 -11.33
CA ARG A 136 -3.79 3.83 -11.72
C ARG A 136 -4.44 4.89 -12.59
N TYR A 137 -4.24 6.15 -12.25
CA TYR A 137 -4.93 7.28 -12.88
C TYR A 137 -3.99 8.44 -13.18
N GLY A 138 -4.35 9.24 -14.19
CA GLY A 138 -3.60 10.43 -14.58
C GLY A 138 -2.30 10.15 -15.33
N ALA A 139 -1.61 11.22 -15.71
CA ALA A 139 -0.29 11.15 -16.36
C ALA A 139 0.77 10.58 -15.40
N ASP A 140 0.65 10.89 -14.11
CA ASP A 140 1.59 10.49 -13.06
C ASP A 140 1.36 9.05 -12.54
N ASN A 141 0.46 8.30 -13.16
CA ASN A 141 0.18 6.90 -12.80
C ASN A 141 -0.12 6.72 -11.29
N GLU A 142 -0.92 7.65 -10.74
CA GLU A 142 -1.18 7.74 -9.31
C GLU A 142 -2.07 6.57 -8.84
N ALA A 143 -1.70 5.94 -7.74
CA ALA A 143 -2.52 4.91 -7.09
C ALA A 143 -3.69 5.56 -6.34
N ARG A 144 -4.91 5.37 -6.84
CA ARG A 144 -6.15 5.84 -6.19
C ARG A 144 -7.14 4.70 -6.00
N GLY A 145 -7.72 4.63 -4.82
CA GLY A 145 -8.75 3.68 -4.41
C GLY A 145 -10.10 4.34 -4.31
N TYR A 146 -11.13 3.67 -4.81
CA TYR A 146 -12.51 4.13 -4.73
C TYR A 146 -13.39 3.12 -4.03
N ALA A 147 -14.29 3.63 -3.19
CA ALA A 147 -15.37 2.91 -2.55
C ALA A 147 -16.64 3.77 -2.55
N TYR A 148 -17.79 3.12 -2.47
CA TYR A 148 -19.10 3.77 -2.45
C TYR A 148 -19.90 3.29 -1.25
N ALA A 149 -20.51 4.23 -0.55
CA ALA A 149 -21.38 3.92 0.58
C ALA A 149 -22.72 3.35 0.11
N ARG A 150 -23.21 2.36 0.83
CA ARG A 150 -24.44 1.64 0.50
C ARG A 150 -25.67 2.39 1.00
N ALA A 151 -26.69 2.47 0.14
CA ALA A 151 -27.95 3.15 0.47
C ALA A 151 -28.80 2.36 1.49
N ASP A 152 -28.73 1.04 1.43
CA ASP A 152 -29.45 0.08 2.25
C ASP A 152 -28.72 -0.30 3.54
N ALA A 153 -27.56 0.29 3.81
CA ALA A 153 -26.84 0.08 5.05
C ALA A 153 -27.59 0.70 6.25
N PRO A 154 -27.46 0.13 7.47
CA PRO A 154 -28.05 0.70 8.67
C PRO A 154 -27.63 2.16 8.89
N GLY A 155 -28.60 3.06 9.01
CA GLY A 155 -28.37 4.51 9.12
C GLY A 155 -28.08 5.23 7.79
N GLY A 156 -28.25 4.55 6.66
CA GLY A 156 -28.11 5.13 5.32
C GLY A 156 -26.66 5.34 4.87
N ARG A 157 -26.51 6.03 3.73
CA ARG A 157 -25.22 6.25 3.05
C ARG A 157 -24.19 6.97 3.92
N GLU A 158 -24.60 8.03 4.60
CA GLU A 158 -23.71 8.85 5.42
C GLU A 158 -23.10 8.02 6.57
N ALA A 159 -23.94 7.25 7.26
CA ALA A 159 -23.47 6.38 8.35
C ALA A 159 -22.55 5.27 7.85
N ASP A 160 -22.83 4.69 6.67
CA ASP A 160 -21.96 3.68 6.05
C ASP A 160 -20.62 4.27 5.62
N ALA A 161 -20.62 5.47 5.03
CA ALA A 161 -19.42 6.21 4.68
C ALA A 161 -18.57 6.50 5.92
N GLY A 162 -19.19 6.97 7.01
CA GLY A 162 -18.51 7.23 8.28
C GLY A 162 -17.91 5.97 8.89
N ARG A 163 -18.60 4.83 8.85
CA ARG A 163 -18.05 3.54 9.31
C ARG A 163 -16.86 3.11 8.46
N PHE A 164 -16.94 3.27 7.14
CA PHE A 164 -15.84 2.92 6.25
C PHE A 164 -14.63 3.84 6.46
N ALA A 165 -14.86 5.16 6.61
CA ALA A 165 -13.79 6.10 6.93
C ALA A 165 -13.10 5.74 8.25
N ALA A 166 -13.85 5.37 9.28
CA ALA A 166 -13.32 4.89 10.55
C ALA A 166 -12.47 3.62 10.39
N LEU A 167 -12.91 2.64 9.59
CA LEU A 167 -12.11 1.44 9.27
C LEU A 167 -10.76 1.79 8.63
N ILE A 168 -10.79 2.64 7.60
CA ILE A 168 -9.59 3.05 6.88
C ILE A 168 -8.63 3.78 7.83
N LYS A 169 -9.13 4.73 8.62
CA LYS A 169 -8.35 5.47 9.62
C LYS A 169 -7.80 4.56 10.72
N ALA A 170 -8.57 3.55 11.16
CA ALA A 170 -8.12 2.59 12.15
C ALA A 170 -6.92 1.78 11.65
N LEU A 171 -7.00 1.27 10.42
CA LEU A 171 -6.00 0.38 9.83
C LEU A 171 -4.76 1.13 9.31
N THR A 172 -4.93 2.34 8.80
CA THR A 172 -3.84 3.08 8.13
C THR A 172 -3.30 4.25 8.93
N GLY A 173 -4.06 4.72 9.94
CA GLY A 173 -3.78 5.98 10.64
C GLY A 173 -4.06 7.23 9.81
N LYS A 174 -4.63 7.09 8.60
CA LYS A 174 -4.91 8.18 7.66
C LYS A 174 -6.40 8.24 7.35
N GLU A 175 -6.94 9.45 7.34
CA GLU A 175 -8.34 9.68 7.05
C GLU A 175 -8.57 9.76 5.54
N PRO A 176 -9.49 8.94 4.98
CA PRO A 176 -9.78 9.00 3.55
C PRO A 176 -10.60 10.25 3.23
N ARG A 177 -10.62 10.64 1.95
CA ARG A 177 -11.50 11.72 1.51
C ARG A 177 -12.90 11.18 1.27
N VAL A 178 -13.92 11.84 1.82
CA VAL A 178 -15.32 11.51 1.62
C VAL A 178 -15.99 12.63 0.83
N TYR A 179 -16.64 12.28 -0.27
CA TYR A 179 -17.37 13.20 -1.14
C TYR A 179 -18.83 12.79 -1.18
N GLU A 180 -19.71 13.70 -0.76
CA GLU A 180 -21.15 13.54 -0.93
C GLU A 180 -21.56 14.06 -2.30
N ARG A 181 -22.37 13.27 -3.00
CA ARG A 181 -22.94 13.60 -4.30
C ARG A 181 -24.39 13.13 -4.35
N GLU A 182 -25.14 13.66 -5.31
CA GLU A 182 -26.54 13.26 -5.54
C GLU A 182 -26.68 11.75 -5.83
N ASP A 183 -25.73 11.17 -6.56
CA ASP A 183 -25.71 9.76 -6.96
C ASP A 183 -25.13 8.81 -5.89
N GLY A 184 -24.51 9.36 -4.84
CA GLY A 184 -24.02 8.58 -3.70
C GLY A 184 -22.86 9.23 -2.97
N THR A 185 -22.43 8.58 -1.88
CA THR A 185 -21.26 9.02 -1.11
C THR A 185 -20.05 8.21 -1.55
N MET A 186 -19.03 8.89 -2.07
CA MET A 186 -17.80 8.29 -2.58
C MET A 186 -16.65 8.49 -1.60
N ILE A 187 -15.91 7.42 -1.32
CA ILE A 187 -14.73 7.44 -0.48
C ILE A 187 -13.50 7.25 -1.38
N VAL A 188 -12.51 8.11 -1.22
CA VAL A 188 -11.29 8.12 -2.02
C VAL A 188 -10.08 7.89 -1.12
N CYS A 189 -9.33 6.86 -1.46
CA CYS A 189 -8.05 6.51 -0.86
C CYS A 189 -6.91 6.83 -1.84
N TYR A 190 -5.75 7.16 -1.28
CA TYR A 190 -4.52 7.45 -2.02
C TYR A 190 -3.41 6.47 -1.66
N ARG A 191 -2.22 6.66 -2.24
CA ARG A 191 -1.04 5.82 -1.99
C ARG A 191 -0.73 5.63 -0.50
N GLU A 192 -0.86 6.67 0.34
CA GLU A 192 -0.60 6.57 1.78
C GLU A 192 -1.52 5.55 2.50
N HIS A 193 -2.76 5.43 2.02
CA HIS A 193 -3.72 4.46 2.57
C HIS A 193 -3.33 3.04 2.15
N LEU A 194 -2.93 2.89 0.88
CA LEU A 194 -2.46 1.62 0.34
C LEU A 194 -1.18 1.13 1.06
N GLU A 195 -0.27 2.04 1.39
CA GLU A 195 0.93 1.78 2.20
C GLU A 195 0.57 1.37 3.64
N GLY A 196 -0.46 1.99 4.23
CA GLY A 196 -1.02 1.55 5.51
C GLY A 196 -1.58 0.13 5.45
N PHE A 197 -2.37 -0.19 4.43
CA PHE A 197 -2.91 -1.55 4.22
C PHE A 197 -1.82 -2.58 3.97
N ALA A 198 -0.72 -2.21 3.32
CA ALA A 198 0.40 -3.11 3.03
C ALA A 198 1.10 -3.63 4.31
N ARG A 199 0.83 -3.05 5.48
CA ARG A 199 1.35 -3.54 6.77
C ARG A 199 0.69 -4.85 7.20
N TYR A 200 -0.47 -5.18 6.68
CA TYR A 200 -1.23 -6.38 7.04
C TYR A 200 -0.86 -7.56 6.13
N ALA A 201 -0.51 -8.70 6.72
CA ALA A 201 0.02 -9.87 6.01
C ALA A 201 -0.94 -10.40 4.92
N GLU A 202 -2.24 -10.36 5.21
CA GLU A 202 -3.33 -10.82 4.35
C GLU A 202 -3.50 -9.95 3.09
N LEU A 203 -2.96 -8.73 3.11
CA LEU A 203 -3.06 -7.76 2.02
C LEU A 203 -1.72 -7.50 1.32
N ALA A 204 -0.62 -7.60 2.07
CA ALA A 204 0.72 -7.13 1.69
C ALA A 204 1.18 -7.66 0.33
N ASP A 205 1.14 -8.99 0.12
CA ASP A 205 1.67 -9.60 -1.10
C ASP A 205 0.88 -9.20 -2.35
N ALA A 206 -0.45 -9.08 -2.23
CA ALA A 206 -1.28 -8.66 -3.36
C ALA A 206 -1.08 -7.17 -3.69
N ILE A 207 -0.93 -6.31 -2.67
CA ILE A 207 -0.62 -4.90 -2.84
C ILE A 207 0.75 -4.73 -3.50
N GLU A 208 1.76 -5.44 -3.01
CA GLU A 208 3.13 -5.39 -3.53
C GLU A 208 3.20 -5.80 -5.00
N ARG A 209 2.66 -6.98 -5.33
CA ARG A 209 2.61 -7.43 -6.73
C ARG A 209 1.89 -6.44 -7.63
N TRP A 210 0.75 -5.90 -7.17
CA TRP A 210 0.03 -4.91 -7.97
C TRP A 210 0.84 -3.62 -8.18
N LEU A 211 1.55 -3.14 -7.16
CA LEU A 211 2.41 -1.97 -7.28
C LEU A 211 3.58 -2.20 -8.26
N GLU A 212 4.25 -3.34 -8.17
CA GLU A 212 5.36 -3.75 -9.07
C GLU A 212 4.88 -3.88 -10.53
N GLU A 213 3.73 -4.51 -10.76
CA GLU A 213 3.22 -4.76 -12.12
C GLU A 213 2.56 -3.55 -12.79
N THR A 214 2.22 -2.53 -12.00
CA THR A 214 1.58 -1.31 -12.50
C THR A 214 2.45 -0.07 -12.36
N GLY A 215 3.63 -0.19 -11.73
CA GLY A 215 4.68 0.82 -11.75
C GLY A 215 5.18 1.03 -13.17
N ARG A 216 5.36 2.29 -13.56
CA ARG A 216 5.90 2.69 -14.86
C ARG A 216 7.13 3.54 -14.65
#